data_AF-A0A7S3I1C0-F1
#
_entry.id   AF-A0A7S3I1C0-F1
#
_cell.length_a   1.000
_cell.length_b   1.000
_cell.length_c   1.000
_cell.angle_alpha   90.00
_cell.angle_beta   90.00
_cell.angle_gamma   90.00
#
_symmetry.space_group_name_H-M   'P 1'
#
loop_
_entity.id
_entity.type
_entity.pdbx_description
1 polymer ?
#
loop_
_entity_poly.entity_id
_entity_poly.type
_entity_poly.pdbx_seq_one_letter_code
_entity_poly.pdbx_strand_id
1 'polypeptide(L)'
;MLEYAAQDVIFLPRVYEQMHPYFFVPWVERHCNSHGEMTFENTTVQAKIFTDTMKCLQYATINNEIKDITALEPGREILAFLKNYRKDVIFCSLNLGVSGVIRDPHSRNSLEKFNSFGDLVYVTLHGFERHKGQ
;
A
#
# COMPACT_ATOMS: atom_id res chain seq x y z
N MET A 1 -2.97 -17.90 18.69
CA MET A 1 -1.87 -17.88 17.73
C MET A 1 -2.48 -17.41 16.41
N LEU A 2 -2.15 -16.21 15.93
CA LEU A 2 -2.63 -15.71 14.63
C LEU A 2 -1.89 -16.49 13.53
N GLU A 3 -2.59 -17.40 12.85
CA GLU A 3 -2.04 -18.12 11.71
C GLU A 3 -1.88 -17.13 10.55
N TYR A 4 -0.66 -16.66 10.33
CA TYR A 4 -0.33 -15.92 9.12
C TYR A 4 -0.33 -16.91 7.94
N ALA A 5 -1.23 -16.72 6.99
CA ALA A 5 -1.14 -17.37 5.68
C ALA A 5 0.07 -16.78 4.94
N ALA A 6 1.24 -17.37 5.16
CA ALA A 6 2.46 -17.08 4.43
C ALA A 6 2.83 -18.30 3.58
N GLN A 7 3.19 -18.06 2.32
CA GLN A 7 3.73 -19.08 1.43
C GLN A 7 5.21 -18.78 1.21
N ASP A 8 6.03 -19.82 1.23
CA ASP A 8 7.46 -19.69 0.93
C ASP A 8 7.65 -19.24 -0.52
N VAL A 9 8.44 -18.18 -0.70
CA VAL A 9 8.81 -17.64 -2.01
C VAL A 9 10.32 -17.72 -2.21
N ILE A 10 10.74 -17.93 -3.45
CA ILE A 10 12.16 -18.01 -3.82
C ILE A 10 12.55 -16.71 -4.54
N PHE A 11 13.62 -16.07 -4.08
CA PHE A 11 14.23 -14.95 -4.79
C PHE A 11 14.83 -15.43 -6.13
N LEU A 12 14.49 -14.77 -7.24
CA LEU A 12 14.92 -15.15 -8.58
C LEU A 12 15.98 -14.17 -9.12
N PRO A 13 17.28 -14.35 -8.79
CA PRO A 13 18.34 -13.41 -9.16
C PRO A 13 18.46 -13.19 -10.69
N ARG A 14 18.22 -14.25 -11.48
CA ARG A 14 18.26 -14.18 -12.95
C ARG A 14 17.27 -13.19 -13.55
N VAL A 15 16.15 -12.92 -12.88
CA VAL A 15 15.18 -11.91 -13.34
C VAL A 15 15.79 -10.52 -13.23
N TYR A 16 16.48 -10.21 -12.14
CA TYR A 16 17.15 -8.93 -11.94
C TYR A 16 18.33 -8.73 -12.90
N GLU A 17 19.09 -9.79 -13.19
CA GLU A 17 20.15 -9.76 -14.22
C GLU A 17 19.58 -9.41 -15.60
N GLN A 18 18.44 -10.01 -15.97
CA GLN A 18 17.74 -9.71 -17.23
C GLN A 18 17.12 -8.31 -17.24
N MET A 19 16.79 -7.75 -16.08
CA MET A 19 16.26 -6.38 -15.97
C MET A 19 17.34 -5.30 -16.03
N HIS A 20 18.60 -5.64 -15.74
CA HIS A 20 19.72 -4.70 -15.68
C HIS A 20 19.86 -3.78 -16.92
N PRO A 21 19.69 -4.26 -18.16
CA PRO A 21 19.74 -3.39 -19.34
C PRO A 21 18.68 -2.29 -19.37
N TYR A 22 17.56 -2.48 -18.66
CA TYR A 22 16.43 -1.56 -18.64
C TYR A 22 16.52 -0.51 -17.52
N PHE A 23 17.47 -0.63 -16.60
CA PHE A 23 17.57 0.22 -15.41
C PHE A 23 17.71 1.71 -15.74
N PHE A 24 18.42 2.03 -16.81
CA PHE A 24 18.65 3.41 -17.25
C PHE A 24 17.62 3.91 -18.28
N VAL A 25 16.61 3.10 -18.61
CA VAL A 25 15.53 3.54 -19.50
C VAL A 25 14.77 4.68 -18.82
N PRO A 26 14.50 5.79 -19.54
CA PRO A 26 13.68 6.87 -19.01
C PRO A 26 12.28 6.37 -18.65
N TRP A 27 11.80 6.81 -17.50
CA TRP A 27 10.46 6.55 -17.00
C TRP A 27 9.80 7.90 -16.64
N VAL A 28 8.51 8.04 -16.93
CA VAL A 28 7.74 9.22 -16.53
C VAL A 28 6.84 8.83 -15.38
N GLU A 29 7.14 9.36 -14.19
CA GLU A 29 6.27 9.19 -13.04
C GLU A 29 5.21 10.28 -13.00
N ARG A 30 4.02 9.89 -12.58
CA ARG A 30 2.85 10.75 -12.57
C ARG A 30 2.46 10.99 -11.13
N HIS A 31 2.51 12.25 -10.71
CA HIS A 31 2.16 12.68 -9.37
C HIS A 31 0.98 13.65 -9.39
N CYS A 32 0.34 13.78 -8.24
CA CYS A 32 -0.63 14.82 -7.99
C CYS A 32 -0.04 15.70 -6.89
N ASN A 33 0.12 16.99 -7.16
CA ASN A 33 0.68 17.91 -6.17
C ASN A 33 -0.35 18.23 -5.06
N SER A 34 0.08 18.97 -4.04
CA SER A 34 -0.78 19.41 -2.92
C SER A 34 -1.98 20.27 -3.34
N HIS A 35 -2.00 20.76 -4.59
CA HIS A 35 -3.10 21.55 -5.17
C HIS A 35 -4.03 20.72 -6.05
N GLY A 36 -3.77 19.42 -6.21
CA GLY A 36 -4.58 18.53 -7.07
C GLY A 36 -4.27 18.61 -8.55
N GLU A 37 -3.14 19.22 -8.90
CA GLU A 37 -2.68 19.28 -10.29
C GLU A 37 -1.81 18.07 -10.61
N MET A 38 -2.00 17.53 -11.80
CA MET A 38 -1.20 16.43 -12.30
C MET A 38 0.17 16.94 -12.76
N THR A 39 1.23 16.45 -12.14
CA THR A 39 2.63 16.73 -12.52
C THR A 39 3.31 15.47 -13.04
N PHE A 40 4.31 15.65 -13.89
CA PHE A 40 5.08 14.58 -14.50
C PHE A 40 6.55 14.78 -14.16
N GLU A 41 7.17 13.75 -13.60
CA GLU A 41 8.59 13.76 -13.27
C GLU A 41 9.33 12.73 -14.14
N ASN A 42 10.40 13.17 -14.80
CA ASN A 42 11.26 12.28 -15.56
C ASN A 42 12.25 11.63 -14.60
N THR A 43 12.26 10.30 -14.58
CA THR A 43 13.14 9.48 -13.75
C THR A 43 13.68 8.30 -14.55
N THR A 44 14.39 7.37 -13.92
CA THR A 44 14.80 6.10 -14.53
C THR A 44 14.01 4.94 -13.95
N VAL A 45 13.92 3.83 -14.69
CA VAL A 45 13.32 2.58 -14.16
C VAL A 45 13.99 2.16 -12.85
N GLN A 46 15.32 2.28 -12.75
CA GLN A 46 16.05 2.00 -11.52
C GLN A 46 15.61 2.89 -10.37
N ALA A 47 15.58 4.21 -10.56
CA ALA A 47 15.19 5.15 -9.53
C ALA A 47 13.75 4.86 -9.05
N LYS A 48 12.84 4.55 -9.96
CA LYS A 48 11.49 4.10 -9.61
C LYS A 48 11.49 2.84 -8.73
N ILE A 49 12.23 1.80 -9.13
CA ILE A 49 12.32 0.55 -8.36
C ILE A 49 12.83 0.83 -6.94
N PHE A 50 13.86 1.67 -6.79
CA PHE A 50 14.38 2.06 -5.48
C PHE A 50 13.34 2.82 -4.65
N THR A 51 12.66 3.82 -5.23
CA THR A 51 11.60 4.56 -4.55
C THR A 51 10.48 3.64 -4.07
N ASP A 52 9.97 2.77 -4.95
CA ASP A 52 8.91 1.81 -4.61
C ASP A 52 9.38 0.81 -3.53
N THR A 53 10.66 0.39 -3.58
CA THR A 53 11.26 -0.46 -2.53
C THR A 53 11.32 0.25 -1.18
N MET A 54 11.66 1.54 -1.16
CA MET A 54 11.68 2.34 0.08
C MET A 54 10.28 2.46 0.70
N LYS A 55 9.23 2.61 -0.12
CA LYS A 55 7.83 2.59 0.36
C LYS A 55 7.50 1.26 1.05
N CYS A 56 7.95 0.14 0.49
CA CYS A 56 7.77 -1.19 1.09
C CYS A 56 8.52 -1.36 2.43
N LEU A 57 9.68 -0.70 2.61
CA LEU A 57 10.37 -0.72 3.90
C LEU A 57 9.59 0.05 4.97
N GLN A 58 8.98 1.18 4.60
CA GLN A 58 8.14 1.96 5.52
C GLN A 58 6.91 1.16 5.96
N TYR A 59 6.31 0.37 5.06
CA TYR A 59 5.21 -0.52 5.40
C TYR A 59 5.51 -1.44 6.60
N ALA A 60 6.71 -2.00 6.71
CA ALA A 60 7.08 -2.89 7.82
C ALA A 60 7.10 -2.20 9.20
N THR A 61 7.01 -0.87 9.23
CA THR A 61 7.09 -0.06 10.45
C THR A 61 5.75 0.48 10.93
N ILE A 62 4.70 0.42 10.10
CA ILE A 62 3.41 1.00 10.48
C ILE A 62 2.74 0.18 11.57
N ASN A 63 2.12 0.88 12.54
CA ASN A 63 1.33 0.32 13.64
C ASN A 63 2.06 -0.73 14.51
N ASN A 64 3.40 -0.77 14.50
CA ASN A 64 4.19 -1.75 15.26
C ASN A 64 3.96 -1.68 16.79
N GLU A 65 3.45 -0.55 17.28
CA GLU A 65 3.03 -0.37 18.66
C GLU A 65 1.76 -1.15 19.03
N ILE A 66 0.95 -1.55 18.04
CA ILE A 66 -0.29 -2.29 18.23
C ILE A 66 0.02 -3.79 18.20
N LYS A 67 0.20 -4.38 19.39
CA LYS A 67 0.57 -5.80 19.53
C LYS A 67 -0.61 -6.76 19.38
N ASP A 68 -1.83 -6.28 19.59
CA ASP A 68 -3.05 -7.07 19.54
C ASP A 68 -4.14 -6.32 18.77
N ILE A 69 -4.70 -6.98 17.74
CA ILE A 69 -5.80 -6.47 16.94
C ILE A 69 -7.08 -6.27 17.75
N THR A 70 -7.23 -6.95 18.90
CA THR A 70 -8.40 -6.76 19.77
C THR A 70 -8.43 -5.37 20.41
N ALA A 71 -7.28 -4.66 20.46
CA ALA A 71 -7.17 -3.28 20.92
C ALA A 71 -7.58 -2.24 19.85
N LEU A 72 -8.05 -2.69 18.68
CA LEU A 72 -8.56 -1.81 17.64
C LEU A 72 -10.00 -1.41 17.93
N GLU A 73 -10.17 -0.17 18.37
CA GLU A 73 -11.49 0.42 18.63
C GLU A 73 -12.00 1.21 17.43
N PRO A 74 -13.31 1.17 17.13
CA PRO A 74 -13.91 2.08 16.15
C PRO A 74 -13.66 3.54 16.52
N GLY A 75 -13.38 4.38 15.52
CA GLY A 75 -13.01 5.78 15.68
C GLY A 75 -11.50 6.02 15.85
N ARG A 76 -10.71 4.98 16.12
CA ARG A 76 -9.25 5.12 16.18
C ARG A 76 -8.67 5.40 14.79
N GLU A 77 -7.74 6.35 14.72
CA GLU A 77 -6.94 6.63 13.54
C GLU A 77 -5.66 5.78 13.56
N ILE A 78 -5.36 5.14 12.42
CA ILE A 78 -4.16 4.33 12.23
C ILE A 78 -3.58 4.58 10.83
N LEU A 79 -2.34 4.13 10.60
CA LEU A 79 -1.75 4.14 9.27
C LEU A 79 -2.18 2.92 8.47
N ALA A 80 -2.39 3.12 7.17
CA ALA A 80 -2.68 2.06 6.22
C ALA A 80 -1.83 2.21 4.95
N PHE A 81 -1.30 1.08 4.47
CA PHE A 81 -0.53 1.00 3.23
C PHE A 81 -1.43 0.57 2.06
N LEU A 82 -1.57 1.38 1.02
CA LEU A 82 -2.46 1.11 -0.10
C LEU A 82 -1.92 -0.02 -0.99
N LYS A 83 -2.66 -1.14 -1.07
CA LYS A 83 -2.24 -2.34 -1.84
C LYS A 83 -2.86 -2.38 -3.23
N ASN A 84 -4.16 -2.14 -3.35
CA ASN A 84 -4.91 -2.42 -4.58
C ASN A 84 -6.20 -1.57 -4.70
N TYR A 85 -6.44 -0.94 -5.85
CA TYR A 85 -7.71 -0.29 -6.21
C TYR A 85 -8.47 -1.29 -7.09
N ARG A 86 -9.46 -1.98 -6.53
CA ARG A 86 -10.45 -2.75 -7.29
C ARG A 86 -11.68 -1.88 -7.52
N LYS A 87 -12.50 -2.25 -8.51
CA LYS A 87 -13.67 -1.46 -8.94
C LYS A 87 -14.51 -0.89 -7.80
N ASP A 88 -14.77 -1.69 -6.76
CA ASP A 88 -15.69 -1.33 -5.67
C ASP A 88 -15.03 -1.28 -4.28
N VAL A 89 -13.72 -1.53 -4.19
CA VAL A 89 -13.00 -1.59 -2.90
C VAL A 89 -11.52 -1.27 -3.09
N ILE A 90 -10.97 -0.50 -2.17
CA ILE A 90 -9.53 -0.32 -2.05
C ILE A 90 -9.05 -1.22 -0.92
N PHE A 91 -8.11 -2.10 -1.22
CA PHE A 91 -7.45 -2.93 -0.21
C PHE A 91 -6.22 -2.22 0.32
N CYS A 92 -6.07 -2.20 1.64
CA CYS A 92 -4.90 -1.67 2.31
C CYS A 92 -4.36 -2.65 3.36
N SER A 93 -3.07 -2.54 3.67
CA SER A 93 -2.44 -3.26 4.77
C SER A 93 -2.49 -2.41 6.02
N LEU A 94 -2.82 -3.02 7.15
CA LEU A 94 -2.66 -2.40 8.45
C LEU A 94 -1.35 -2.84 9.15
N ASN A 95 -0.64 -3.83 8.59
CA ASN A 95 0.51 -4.49 9.21
C ASN A 95 0.19 -5.16 10.58
N LEU A 96 -1.05 -5.64 10.75
CA LEU A 96 -1.54 -6.23 12.00
C LEU A 96 -2.09 -7.66 11.81
N GLY A 97 -1.70 -8.35 10.73
CA GLY A 97 -2.25 -9.68 10.39
C GLY A 97 -3.68 -9.65 9.82
N VAL A 98 -4.28 -8.47 9.71
CA VAL A 98 -5.56 -8.22 9.04
C VAL A 98 -5.39 -7.18 7.93
N SER A 99 -6.22 -7.26 6.89
CA SER A 99 -6.27 -6.26 5.82
C SER A 99 -7.40 -5.28 6.06
N GLY A 100 -7.17 -4.01 5.75
CA GLY A 100 -8.19 -2.98 5.72
C GLY A 100 -8.87 -2.92 4.36
N VAL A 101 -10.13 -2.47 4.36
CA VAL A 101 -10.92 -2.23 3.14
C VAL A 101 -11.54 -0.84 3.20
N ILE A 102 -11.40 -0.08 2.13
CA ILE A 102 -12.03 1.23 1.98
C ILE A 102 -13.07 1.11 0.87
N ARG A 103 -14.34 1.28 1.25
CA ARG A 103 -15.51 1.21 0.35
C ARG A 103 -16.20 2.56 0.17
N ASP A 104 -15.86 3.54 1.01
CA ASP A 104 -16.46 4.86 0.96
C ASP A 104 -16.15 5.56 -0.38
N PRO A 105 -17.17 5.95 -1.18
CA PRO A 105 -16.96 6.58 -2.48
C PRO A 105 -16.22 7.92 -2.39
N HIS A 106 -16.43 8.68 -1.31
CA HIS A 106 -15.75 9.97 -1.15
C HIS A 106 -14.24 9.78 -0.93
N SER A 107 -13.87 8.89 -0.01
CA SER A 107 -12.49 8.47 0.24
C SER A 107 -11.84 7.92 -1.02
N ARG A 108 -12.56 7.09 -1.80
CA ARG A 108 -12.07 6.59 -3.08
C ARG A 108 -11.71 7.70 -4.05
N ASN A 109 -12.64 8.64 -4.28
CA ASN A 109 -12.43 9.74 -5.22
C ASN A 109 -11.22 10.60 -4.86
N SER A 110 -10.96 10.80 -3.57
CA SER A 110 -9.77 11.50 -3.09
C SER A 110 -8.51 10.65 -3.28
N LEU A 111 -8.52 9.41 -2.79
CA LEU A 111 -7.36 8.52 -2.87
C LEU A 111 -6.94 8.21 -4.30
N GLU A 112 -7.86 8.09 -5.26
CA GLU A 112 -7.51 7.87 -6.68
C GLU A 112 -6.90 9.12 -7.34
N LYS A 113 -7.18 10.31 -6.81
CA LYS A 113 -6.63 11.56 -7.32
C LYS A 113 -5.26 11.87 -6.74
N PHE A 114 -5.07 11.63 -5.44
CA PHE A 114 -3.92 12.14 -4.70
C PHE A 114 -2.94 11.06 -4.24
N ASN A 115 -3.32 9.78 -4.31
CA ASN A 115 -2.50 8.68 -3.81
C ASN A 115 -2.28 7.61 -4.87
N SER A 116 -1.16 6.91 -4.72
CA SER A 116 -0.74 5.80 -5.56
C SER A 116 -0.61 4.51 -4.74
N PHE A 117 -0.46 3.40 -5.47
CA PHE A 117 -0.06 2.14 -4.85
C PHE A 117 1.22 2.30 -4.03
N GLY A 118 1.19 1.73 -2.83
CA GLY A 118 2.30 1.78 -1.88
C GLY A 118 2.38 3.05 -1.03
N ASP A 119 1.45 3.99 -1.19
CA ASP A 119 1.41 5.15 -0.30
C ASP A 119 0.83 4.79 1.07
N LEU A 120 1.31 5.50 2.09
CA LEU A 120 0.79 5.46 3.45
C LEU A 120 -0.26 6.56 3.65
N VAL A 121 -1.42 6.19 4.18
CA VAL A 121 -2.51 7.12 4.49
C VAL A 121 -3.02 6.89 5.90
N TYR A 122 -3.51 7.94 6.54
CA TYR A 122 -4.29 7.80 7.77
C TYR A 122 -5.70 7.34 7.43
N VAL A 123 -6.21 6.39 8.22
CA VAL A 123 -7.57 5.89 8.11
C VAL A 123 -8.21 5.82 9.49
N THR A 124 -9.52 6.05 9.54
CA THR A 124 -10.33 5.85 10.75
C THR A 124 -10.96 4.46 10.71
N LEU A 125 -10.83 3.71 11.80
CA LEU A 125 -11.43 2.39 11.91
C LEU A 125 -12.95 2.49 12.12
N HIS A 126 -13.73 1.80 11.30
CA HIS A 126 -15.19 1.73 11.45
C HIS A 126 -15.69 0.42 12.08
N GLY A 127 -14.82 -0.58 12.23
CA GLY A 127 -15.13 -1.88 12.82
C GLY A 127 -14.57 -3.05 12.01
N PHE A 128 -14.85 -4.27 12.48
CA PHE A 128 -14.45 -5.50 11.80
C PHE A 128 -15.59 -6.04 10.95
N GLU A 129 -15.36 -6.23 9.64
CA GLU A 129 -16.21 -7.12 8.84
C GLU A 129 -15.97 -8.56 9.32
N ARG A 130 -16.90 -9.13 10.08
CA ARG A 130 -16.89 -10.58 10.33
C ARG A 130 -17.19 -11.27 9.01
N HIS A 131 -16.24 -12.04 8.50
CA HIS A 131 -16.55 -13.04 7.48
C HIS A 131 -17.64 -13.95 8.07
N LYS A 132 -18.86 -13.87 7.55
CA LYS A 132 -19.86 -14.92 7.78
C LYS A 132 -19.32 -16.17 7.08
N GLY A 133 -18.56 -16.97 7.81
CA GLY A 133 -18.22 -18.32 7.38
C GLY A 133 -19.51 -19.09 7.19
N GLN A 134 -19.73 -19.57 5.96
CA GLN A 134 -20.43 -20.82 5.72
C GLN A 134 -19.49 -21.97 6.02
#